data_AF-A0A2K0SYT0-F1
#
_entry.id   AF-A0A2K0SYT0-F1
#
_cell.length_a   1.000
_cell.length_b   1.000
_cell.length_c   1.000
_cell.angle_alpha   90.00
_cell.angle_beta   90.00
_cell.angle_gamma   90.00
#
_symmetry.space_group_name_H-M   'P 1'
#
loop_
_entity.id
_entity.type
_entity.pdbx_description
1 polymer ?
#
loop_
_entity_poly.entity_id
_entity_poly.type
_entity_poly.pdbx_seq_one_letter_code
_entity_poly.pdbx_strand_id
1 'polypeptide(L)' 'MVANTCLEATARYAIELGYHVTIISDATAGFSVELRDVAEKVVWPTIVDEVLTIDEWSAKSNSAK' A
#
# COMPACT_ATOMS: atom_id res chain seq x y z
N MET A 1 -0.02 8.83 -11.86
CA MET A 1 0.50 7.83 -10.92
C MET A 1 -0.66 6.92 -10.54
N VAL A 2 -0.55 5.59 -10.63
CA VAL A 2 -1.64 4.67 -10.27
C VAL A 2 -1.15 3.48 -9.43
N ALA A 3 -2.08 2.89 -8.68
CA ALA A 3 -1.93 1.81 -7.70
C ALA A 3 -1.02 0.67 -8.17
N ASN A 4 -1.38 0.01 -9.27
CA ASN A 4 -0.70 -1.17 -9.79
C ASN A 4 0.55 -0.88 -10.67
N THR A 5 1.00 0.38 -10.74
CA THR A 5 2.18 0.75 -11.56
C THR A 5 3.22 1.46 -10.71
N CYS A 6 3.31 2.79 -10.77
CA CYS A 6 4.32 3.58 -10.07
C CYS A 6 4.28 3.38 -8.55
N LEU A 7 3.08 3.25 -7.96
CA LEU A 7 2.94 3.05 -6.51
C LEU A 7 3.50 1.67 -6.10
N GLU A 8 3.03 0.60 -6.74
CA GLU A 8 3.53 -0.75 -6.47
C GLU A 8 5.02 -0.90 -6.79
N ALA A 9 5.49 -0.33 -7.90
CA ALA A 9 6.90 -0.38 -8.27
C ALA A 9 7.79 0.29 -7.21
N THR A 10 7.35 1.42 -6.66
CA THR A 10 8.06 2.10 -5.57
C THR A 10 8.05 1.26 -4.29
N ALA A 11 6.90 0.67 -3.95
CA ALA A 11 6.76 -0.19 -2.77
C ALA A 11 7.68 -1.42 -2.85
N ARG A 12 7.71 -2.11 -3.99
CA ARG A 12 8.63 -3.23 -4.23
C ARG A 12 10.08 -2.79 -4.07
N TYR A 13 10.45 -1.67 -4.68
CA TYR A 13 11.81 -1.17 -4.57
C TYR A 13 12.21 -0.79 -3.13
N ALA A 14 11.29 -0.20 -2.36
CA ALA A 14 11.54 0.10 -0.95
C ALA A 14 11.74 -1.17 -0.09
N ILE A 15 10.98 -2.23 -0.36
CA ILE A 15 11.15 -3.54 0.29
C ILE A 15 12.54 -4.11 -0.01
N GLU A 16 12.98 -4.08 -1.28
CA GLU A 16 14.31 -4.56 -1.67
C GLU A 16 15.45 -3.75 -1.02
N LEU A 17 15.19 -2.49 -0.66
CA LEU A 17 16.13 -1.64 0.08
C LEU A 17 16.10 -1.87 1.61
N GLY A 18 15.21 -2.74 2.09
CA GLY A 18 15.08 -3.07 3.52
C GLY A 18 14.26 -2.06 4.33
N TYR A 19 13.43 -1.24 3.69
CA TYR A 19 12.47 -0.40 4.40
C TYR A 19 11.25 -1.21 4.85
N HIS A 20 10.69 -0.86 6.01
CA HIS A 20 9.34 -1.27 6.39
C HIS A 20 8.32 -0.48 5.56
N VAL A 21 7.49 -1.16 4.79
CA VAL A 21 6.55 -0.53 3.86
C VAL A 21 5.12 -0.76 4.29
N THR A 22 4.40 0.33 4.50
CA THR A 22 2.94 0.35 4.69
C THR A 22 2.28 1.03 3.50
N ILE A 23 1.31 0.38 2.85
CA ILE A 23 0.45 1.00 1.83
C ILE A 23 -0.89 1.39 2.46
N ILE A 24 -1.34 2.63 2.21
CA ILE A 24 -2.67 3.10 2.62
C ILE A 24 -3.67 2.83 1.48
N SER A 25 -4.48 1.78 1.60
CA SER A 25 -5.27 1.21 0.50
C SER A 25 -6.35 2.15 -0.05
N ASP A 26 -7.07 2.83 0.83
CA ASP A 26 -8.13 3.79 0.51
C ASP A 26 -7.61 5.19 0.12
N ALA A 27 -6.28 5.36 0.09
CA ALA A 27 -5.60 6.53 -0.46
C ALA A 27 -4.94 6.24 -1.83
N THR A 28 -5.38 5.20 -2.55
CA THR A 28 -4.85 4.83 -3.87
C THR A 28 -5.89 4.92 -4.98
N ALA A 29 -5.43 5.09 -6.23
CA ALA A 29 -6.29 5.09 -7.42
C ALA A 29 -5.68 4.24 -8.54
N GLY A 30 -6.53 3.47 -9.24
CA GLY A 30 -6.15 2.65 -10.40
C GLY A 30 -6.73 3.19 -11.71
N PHE A 31 -6.28 2.67 -12.85
CA PHE A 31 -6.94 2.93 -14.14
C PHE A 31 -8.32 2.28 -14.26
N SER A 32 -8.58 1.25 -13.46
CA SER A 32 -9.91 0.68 -13.23
C SER A 32 -10.02 0.22 -11.77
N VAL A 33 -11.25 0.06 -11.31
CA VAL A 33 -11.52 -0.49 -9.97
C VAL A 33 -10.97 -1.90 -9.86
N GLU A 34 -11.18 -2.75 -10.87
CA GLU A 34 -10.64 -4.12 -10.88
C GLU A 34 -9.12 -4.17 -10.74
N LEU A 35 -8.38 -3.32 -11.45
CA LEU A 35 -6.91 -3.30 -11.36
C LEU A 35 -6.43 -2.83 -9.98
N ARG A 36 -7.10 -1.83 -9.40
CA ARG A 36 -6.82 -1.39 -8.02
C ARG A 36 -7.12 -2.50 -7.03
N ASP A 37 -8.29 -3.14 -7.14
CA ASP A 37 -8.76 -4.18 -6.21
C ASP A 37 -7.85 -5.41 -6.23
N VAL A 38 -7.37 -5.82 -7.40
CA VAL A 38 -6.39 -6.92 -7.51
C VAL A 38 -5.07 -6.54 -6.84
N ALA A 39 -4.60 -5.31 -7.06
CA ALA A 39 -3.39 -4.82 -6.40
C ALA A 39 -3.56 -4.83 -4.87
N GLU A 40 -4.67 -4.30 -4.37
CA GLU A 40 -4.99 -4.19 -2.94
C GLU A 40 -5.21 -5.54 -2.24
N LYS A 41 -6.02 -6.42 -2.84
CA LYS A 41 -6.50 -7.64 -2.18
C LYS A 41 -5.60 -8.85 -2.41
N VAL A 42 -4.81 -8.84 -3.49
CA VAL A 42 -4.02 -9.99 -3.91
C VAL A 42 -2.53 -9.68 -3.87
N VAL A 43 -2.09 -8.58 -4.48
CA VAL A 43 -0.66 -8.35 -4.68
C VAL A 43 -0.01 -7.78 -3.42
N TRP A 44 -0.47 -6.63 -2.93
CA TRP A 44 0.18 -5.90 -1.83
C TRP A 44 0.37 -6.73 -0.55
N PRO A 45 -0.61 -7.54 -0.08
CA PRO A 45 -0.42 -8.37 1.10
C PRO A 45 0.69 -9.42 0.97
N THR A 46 1.17 -9.69 -0.25
CA THR A 46 2.25 -10.65 -0.52
C THR A 46 3.62 -10.00 -0.71
N ILE A 47 3.69 -8.67 -0.81
CA ILE A 47 4.93 -7.96 -1.17
C ILE A 47 5.32 -6.83 -0.22
N VAL A 48 4.41 -6.32 0.63
CA VAL A 48 4.71 -5.27 1.63
C VAL A 48 4.40 -5.77 3.05
N ASP A 49 4.95 -5.08 4.05
CA ASP A 49 4.76 -5.44 5.45
C ASP A 49 3.32 -5.22 5.92
N GLU A 50 2.70 -4.11 5.48
CA GLU A 50 1.36 -3.74 5.92
C GLU A 50 0.53 -3.08 4.81
N VAL A 51 -0.77 -3.40 4.80
CA VAL A 51 -1.79 -2.71 3.99
C VAL A 51 -2.89 -2.27 4.94
N LEU A 52 -3.08 -0.96 5.06
CA LEU A 52 -4.00 -0.35 6.04
C LEU A 52 -4.93 0.65 5.35
N THR A 53 -6.07 0.93 5.96
CA THR A 53 -6.87 2.14 5.66
C THR A 53 -6.30 3.38 6.35
N ILE A 54 -6.73 4.56 5.93
CA ILE A 54 -6.30 5.83 6.54
C ILE A 54 -6.65 5.89 8.03
N ASP A 55 -7.81 5.35 8.42
CA ASP A 55 -8.27 5.32 9.81
C ASP A 55 -7.40 4.39 10.67
N GLU A 56 -7.07 3.21 10.17
CA GLU A 56 -6.17 2.26 10.86
C GLU A 56 -4.77 2.85 11.03
N TRP A 57 -4.23 3.47 9.98
CA TRP A 57 -2.94 4.14 10.04
C TRP A 57 -2.94 5.31 11.03
N SER A 58 -3.98 6.15 11.00
CA SER A 58 -4.12 7.30 11.91
C SER A 58 -4.19 6.85 13.37
N ALA A 59 -4.97 5.81 13.67
CA ALA A 59 -5.06 5.24 15.02
C ALA A 59 -3.71 4.68 15.50
N LYS A 60 -3.00 3.95 14.64
CA LYS A 60 -1.66 3.40 14.94
C LYS A 60 -0.61 4.49 15.15
N SER A 61 -0.60 5.50 14.28
CA SER A 61 0.34 6.64 14.34
C SER A 61 0.16 7.49 15.60
N ASN A 62 -1.09 7.73 16.01
CA ASN A 62 -1.38 8.48 17.24
C ASN A 62 -1.05 7.69 18.52
N SER A 63 -1.05 6.36 18.47
CA SER A 63 -0.68 5.51 19.60
C SER A 63 0.83 5.44 19.84
N ALA A 64 1.64 5.91 18.89
CA ALA A 64 3.10 5.95 18.98
C ALA A 64 3.64 7.28 19.56
N LYS A 65 2.77 8.22 19.93
CA LYS A 65 3.09 9.45 20.66
C LYS A 65 2.92 9.26 22.16
#